data_AF-A0A8C5LJE7-F1
#
_entry.id   AF-A0A8C5LJE7-F1
#
_cell.length_a   1.000
_cell.length_b   1.000
_cell.length_c   1.000
_cell.angle_alpha   90.00
_cell.angle_beta   90.00
_cell.angle_gamma   90.00
#
_symmetry.space_group_name_H-M   'P 1'
#
loop_
_entity.id
_entity.type
_entity.pdbx_description
1 polymer ?
#
loop_
_entity_poly.entity_id
_entity_poly.type
_entity_poly.pdbx_seq_one_letter_code
_entity_poly.pdbx_strand_id
1 'polypeptide(L)'
;MASSLIAGARLVRALGPGGELEGEQLPRKLRAELEAALGKKHTGSGRPGGPRRLLPFRLIRELHQHLRERGSTLYLHELLEGSEIYLPEFVKPPRNPELVARLEKIKIQLANEEYERITRNVTCQNSRHGGTLSDLGKQVRSVKALVITIFNFIVTVVAAFVCTYLGSQYIFTEMASQVLAAVIVASVVGLAELYVMVRAMEGELGEL
;
A
#
# COMPACT_ATOMS: atom_id res chain seq x y z
N MET A 1 -15.68 -17.76 -12.11
CA MET A 1 -16.73 -18.13 -13.09
C MET A 1 -18.06 -18.14 -12.36
N ALA A 2 -19.10 -17.48 -12.87
CA ALA A 2 -20.43 -17.52 -12.24
C ALA A 2 -20.96 -18.97 -12.25
N SER A 3 -21.41 -19.46 -11.10
CA SER A 3 -21.88 -20.85 -10.96
C SER A 3 -23.38 -20.98 -11.21
N SER A 4 -24.16 -19.93 -10.91
CA SER A 4 -25.61 -19.92 -11.04
C SER A 4 -26.16 -18.52 -11.31
N LEU A 5 -27.42 -18.46 -11.74
CA LEU A 5 -28.18 -17.24 -12.01
C LEU A 5 -29.58 -17.38 -11.40
N ILE A 6 -30.13 -16.30 -10.87
CA ILE A 6 -31.52 -16.21 -10.42
C ILE A 6 -32.38 -15.86 -11.64
N ALA A 7 -33.35 -16.71 -11.96
CA ALA A 7 -34.23 -16.53 -13.11
C ALA A 7 -35.13 -15.31 -12.93
N GLY A 8 -35.06 -14.37 -13.88
CA GLY A 8 -35.98 -13.24 -13.98
C GLY A 8 -37.39 -13.65 -14.42
N ALA A 9 -38.37 -12.77 -14.19
CA ALA A 9 -39.78 -13.04 -14.51
C ALA A 9 -40.03 -13.27 -16.02
N ARG A 10 -39.21 -12.70 -16.90
CA ARG A 10 -39.31 -12.90 -18.36
C ARG A 10 -38.86 -14.31 -18.75
N LEU A 11 -37.73 -14.78 -18.24
CA LEU A 11 -37.25 -16.15 -18.46
C LEU A 11 -38.24 -17.21 -17.98
N VAL A 12 -38.86 -16.99 -16.82
CA VAL A 12 -39.88 -17.91 -16.27
C VAL A 12 -41.13 -17.98 -17.17
N ARG A 13 -41.56 -16.83 -17.73
CA ARG A 13 -42.70 -16.77 -18.64
C ARG A 13 -42.37 -17.39 -20.01
N ALA A 14 -41.17 -17.15 -20.52
CA ALA A 14 -40.72 -17.70 -21.80
C ALA A 14 -40.64 -19.24 -21.79
N LEU A 15 -40.31 -19.85 -20.63
CA LEU A 15 -40.28 -21.30 -20.41
C LEU A 15 -41.64 -21.91 -20.01
N GLY A 16 -42.66 -21.10 -19.74
CA GLY A 16 -44.01 -21.57 -19.39
C GLY A 16 -44.79 -22.09 -20.59
N PRO A 17 -45.93 -22.78 -20.35
CA PRO A 17 -46.82 -23.22 -21.43
C PRO A 17 -47.35 -22.00 -22.22
N GLY A 18 -47.19 -22.01 -23.54
CA GLY A 18 -47.47 -20.89 -24.44
C GLY A 18 -46.38 -19.82 -24.54
N GLY A 19 -45.19 -20.07 -23.98
CA GLY A 19 -44.09 -19.10 -23.94
C GLY A 19 -43.28 -19.01 -25.24
N GLU A 20 -42.50 -17.94 -25.38
CA GLU A 20 -41.66 -17.63 -26.54
C GLU A 20 -40.68 -18.78 -26.92
N LEU A 21 -40.28 -19.60 -25.96
CA LEU A 21 -39.35 -20.73 -26.18
C LEU A 21 -40.05 -22.02 -26.62
N GLU A 22 -41.39 -22.07 -26.65
CA GLU A 22 -42.12 -23.23 -27.21
C GLU A 22 -42.03 -23.29 -28.73
N GLY A 23 -41.97 -22.14 -29.40
CA GLY A 23 -41.82 -22.05 -30.86
C GLY A 23 -40.48 -22.58 -31.37
N GLU A 24 -39.45 -22.59 -30.53
CA GLU A 24 -38.06 -22.92 -30.89
C GLU A 24 -37.73 -24.42 -30.84
N GLN A 25 -38.70 -25.29 -30.46
CA GLN A 25 -38.53 -26.75 -30.40
C GLN A 25 -37.25 -27.19 -29.65
N LEU A 26 -37.08 -26.67 -28.43
CA LEU A 26 -35.96 -27.03 -27.55
C LEU A 26 -35.83 -28.56 -27.40
N PRO A 27 -34.59 -29.09 -27.28
CA PRO A 27 -34.39 -30.51 -26.96
C PRO A 27 -35.16 -30.87 -25.68
N ARG A 28 -35.95 -31.95 -25.74
CA ARG A 28 -36.79 -32.40 -24.61
C ARG A 28 -36.02 -32.54 -23.30
N LYS A 29 -34.75 -32.95 -23.38
CA LYS A 29 -33.83 -33.06 -22.23
C LYS A 29 -33.52 -31.70 -21.61
N LEU A 30 -33.08 -30.72 -22.42
CA LEU A 30 -32.75 -29.38 -21.97
C LEU A 30 -33.97 -28.66 -21.37
N ARG A 31 -35.14 -28.81 -22.01
CA ARG A 31 -36.40 -28.25 -21.52
C ARG A 31 -36.80 -28.84 -20.16
N ALA A 32 -36.75 -30.16 -20.01
CA ALA A 32 -37.04 -30.82 -18.75
C ALA A 32 -36.09 -30.39 -17.62
N GLU A 33 -34.80 -30.19 -17.92
CA GLU A 33 -33.82 -29.72 -16.94
C GLU A 33 -34.03 -28.26 -16.53
N LEU A 34 -34.39 -27.38 -17.47
CA LEU A 34 -34.74 -25.98 -17.19
C LEU A 34 -36.03 -25.88 -16.36
N GLU A 35 -37.07 -26.62 -16.72
CA GLU A 35 -38.34 -26.67 -15.97
C GLU A 35 -38.14 -27.25 -14.57
N ALA A 36 -37.35 -28.31 -14.43
CA ALA A 36 -37.00 -28.90 -13.13
C ALA A 36 -36.20 -27.93 -12.24
N ALA A 37 -35.26 -27.19 -12.81
CA ALA A 37 -34.50 -26.16 -12.09
C ALA A 37 -35.40 -24.98 -11.66
N LEU A 38 -36.35 -24.59 -12.49
CA LEU A 38 -37.34 -23.55 -12.18
C LEU A 38 -38.37 -23.99 -11.13
N GLY A 39 -38.73 -25.29 -11.09
CA GLY A 39 -39.66 -25.86 -10.11
C GLY A 39 -39.10 -25.90 -8.68
N LYS A 40 -37.77 -25.99 -8.54
CA LYS A 40 -37.08 -25.95 -7.24
C LYS A 40 -37.05 -24.51 -6.70
N LYS A 41 -38.01 -24.19 -5.82
CA LYS A 41 -37.98 -22.94 -5.04
C LYS A 41 -36.85 -23.02 -4.02
N HIS A 42 -35.83 -22.16 -4.13
CA HIS A 42 -34.78 -22.07 -3.13
C HIS A 42 -35.17 -21.09 -2.03
N THR A 43 -35.43 -21.62 -0.83
CA THR A 43 -35.55 -20.85 0.43
C THR A 43 -34.16 -20.61 1.01
N GLY A 44 -33.37 -19.76 0.36
CA GLY A 44 -32.02 -19.38 0.79
C GLY A 44 -32.01 -17.99 1.42
N SER A 45 -31.58 -17.94 2.68
CA SER A 45 -31.54 -16.81 3.63
C SER A 45 -30.97 -15.49 3.10
N GLY A 46 -31.67 -14.36 3.37
CA GLY A 46 -30.99 -13.08 3.58
C GLY A 46 -31.40 -11.84 2.77
N ARG A 47 -32.52 -11.82 2.01
CA ARG A 47 -33.01 -10.57 1.39
C ARG A 47 -34.53 -10.59 1.13
N PRO A 48 -35.27 -9.48 1.30
CA PRO A 48 -36.70 -9.44 1.06
C PRO A 48 -36.97 -9.35 -0.46
N GLY A 49 -37.50 -10.41 -1.07
CA GLY A 49 -37.88 -10.39 -2.47
C GLY A 49 -38.09 -11.78 -3.08
N GLY A 50 -39.34 -12.25 -3.02
CA GLY A 50 -39.91 -13.32 -3.87
C GLY A 50 -39.28 -14.72 -3.82
N PRO A 51 -39.97 -15.72 -4.40
CA PRO A 51 -39.40 -17.06 -4.57
C PRO A 51 -38.25 -17.04 -5.59
N ARG A 52 -37.02 -17.25 -5.11
CA ARG A 52 -35.81 -17.30 -5.95
C ARG A 52 -35.68 -18.65 -6.65
N ARG A 53 -35.59 -18.64 -7.98
CA ARG A 53 -35.39 -19.83 -8.81
C ARG A 53 -33.96 -19.80 -9.33
N LEU A 54 -33.13 -20.74 -8.88
CA LEU A 54 -31.71 -20.81 -9.25
C LEU A 54 -31.53 -21.69 -10.50
N LEU A 55 -30.89 -21.13 -11.51
CA LEU A 55 -30.53 -21.78 -12.75
C LEU A 55 -28.99 -21.95 -12.83
N PRO A 56 -28.48 -23.16 -13.05
CA PRO A 56 -27.07 -23.37 -13.36
C PRO A 56 -26.67 -22.64 -14.65
N PHE A 57 -25.50 -21.98 -14.63
CA PHE A 57 -25.01 -21.23 -15.80
C PHE A 57 -24.76 -22.12 -17.04
N ARG A 58 -24.52 -23.43 -16.82
CA ARG A 58 -24.36 -24.42 -17.90
C ARG A 58 -25.58 -24.51 -18.80
N LEU A 59 -26.78 -24.55 -18.22
CA LEU A 59 -28.04 -24.67 -18.97
C LEU A 59 -28.33 -23.43 -19.81
N ILE A 60 -27.96 -22.24 -19.31
CA ILE A 60 -28.10 -20.98 -20.04
C ILE A 60 -27.14 -20.93 -21.24
N ARG A 61 -25.93 -21.45 -21.06
CA ARG A 61 -24.95 -21.57 -22.15
C ARG A 61 -25.42 -22.54 -23.23
N GLU A 62 -26.00 -23.67 -22.85
CA GLU A 62 -26.58 -24.64 -23.78
C GLU A 62 -27.80 -24.05 -24.51
N LEU A 63 -28.68 -23.33 -23.80
CA LEU A 63 -29.79 -22.60 -24.41
C LEU A 63 -29.31 -21.58 -25.44
N HIS A 64 -28.29 -20.78 -25.09
CA HIS A 64 -27.72 -19.79 -25.99
C HIS A 64 -27.13 -20.43 -27.25
N GLN A 65 -26.43 -21.55 -27.10
CA GLN A 65 -25.86 -22.29 -28.22
C GLN A 65 -26.95 -22.80 -29.17
N HIS A 66 -28.03 -23.37 -28.63
CA HIS A 66 -29.15 -23.85 -29.44
C HIS A 66 -29.88 -22.72 -30.19
N LEU A 67 -30.12 -21.58 -29.53
CA LEU A 67 -30.74 -20.41 -30.17
C LEU A 67 -29.86 -19.86 -31.31
N ARG A 68 -28.54 -19.89 -31.13
CA ARG A 68 -27.58 -19.44 -32.14
C ARG A 68 -27.50 -20.39 -33.33
N GLU A 69 -27.51 -21.70 -33.09
CA GLU A 69 -27.48 -22.73 -34.14
C GLU A 69 -28.75 -22.72 -35.00
N ARG A 70 -29.91 -22.38 -34.42
CA ARG A 70 -31.18 -22.25 -35.16
C ARG A 70 -31.38 -20.89 -35.83
N GLY A 71 -30.52 -19.91 -35.55
CA GLY A 71 -30.69 -18.55 -36.07
C GLY A 71 -31.97 -17.88 -35.55
N SER A 72 -32.36 -18.19 -34.31
CA SER A 72 -33.56 -17.61 -33.68
C SER A 72 -33.46 -16.08 -33.58
N THR A 73 -34.61 -15.40 -33.67
CA THR A 73 -34.71 -13.95 -33.45
C THR A 73 -34.66 -13.58 -31.96
N LEU A 74 -34.69 -14.55 -31.05
CA LEU A 74 -34.67 -14.32 -29.61
C LEU A 74 -33.24 -14.12 -29.11
N TYR A 75 -32.96 -12.94 -28.57
CA TYR A 75 -31.66 -12.66 -27.98
C TYR A 75 -31.60 -13.09 -26.51
N LEU A 76 -30.46 -13.69 -26.12
CA LEU A 76 -30.25 -14.16 -24.75
C LEU A 76 -30.36 -13.02 -23.72
N HIS A 77 -29.85 -11.83 -24.04
CA HIS A 77 -29.86 -10.70 -23.10
C HIS A 77 -31.28 -10.21 -22.81
N GLU A 78 -32.20 -10.34 -23.77
CA GLU A 78 -33.62 -10.07 -23.59
C GLU A 78 -34.29 -11.10 -22.68
N LEU A 79 -33.99 -12.38 -22.87
CA LEU A 79 -34.52 -13.46 -22.01
C LEU A 79 -34.00 -13.34 -20.58
N LEU A 80 -32.77 -12.86 -20.40
CA LEU A 80 -32.14 -12.64 -19.10
C LEU A 80 -32.51 -11.29 -18.46
N GLU A 81 -33.37 -10.50 -19.08
CA GLU A 81 -33.86 -9.24 -18.51
C GLU A 81 -34.55 -9.48 -17.16
N GLY A 82 -34.08 -8.77 -16.12
CA GLY A 82 -34.54 -8.95 -14.74
C GLY A 82 -33.98 -10.19 -14.03
N SER A 83 -32.96 -10.85 -14.59
CA SER A 83 -32.23 -11.94 -13.94
C SER A 83 -31.01 -11.41 -13.18
N GLU A 84 -30.73 -11.97 -12.00
CA GLU A 84 -29.53 -11.62 -11.21
C GLU A 84 -28.47 -12.72 -11.32
N ILE A 85 -27.24 -12.36 -11.68
CA ILE A 85 -26.13 -13.32 -11.74
C ILE A 85 -25.61 -13.56 -10.33
N TYR A 86 -25.61 -14.81 -9.87
CA TYR A 86 -25.04 -15.19 -8.58
C TYR A 86 -23.54 -15.48 -8.75
N LEU A 87 -22.70 -14.59 -8.24
CA LEU A 87 -21.28 -14.86 -8.10
C LEU A 87 -21.06 -15.60 -6.78
N PRO A 88 -20.35 -16.75 -6.79
CA PRO A 88 -19.98 -17.41 -5.54
C PRO A 88 -19.15 -16.44 -4.69
N GLU A 89 -19.53 -16.29 -3.43
CA GLU A 89 -18.80 -15.43 -2.50
C GLU A 89 -17.38 -15.97 -2.33
N PHE A 90 -16.40 -15.08 -2.48
CA PHE A 90 -15.00 -15.44 -2.30
C PHE A 90 -14.74 -15.81 -0.84
N VAL A 91 -14.38 -17.06 -0.58
CA VAL A 91 -13.99 -17.52 0.75
C VAL A 91 -12.64 -16.89 1.07
N LYS A 92 -12.64 -15.92 2.00
CA LYS A 92 -11.40 -15.30 2.48
C LYS A 92 -10.60 -16.34 3.25
N PRO A 93 -9.29 -16.52 2.94
CA PRO A 93 -8.46 -17.45 3.69
C PRO A 93 -8.38 -17.05 5.17
N PRO A 94 -8.21 -18.02 6.09
CA PRO A 94 -8.07 -17.75 7.51
C PRO A 94 -6.85 -16.87 7.76
N ARG A 95 -6.98 -15.90 8.67
CA ARG A 95 -5.87 -14.98 9.01
C ARG A 95 -4.80 -15.73 9.81
N ASN A 96 -3.54 -15.48 9.47
CA ASN A 96 -2.40 -16.02 10.22
C ASN A 96 -2.41 -15.45 11.66
N PRO A 97 -2.34 -16.31 12.71
CA PRO A 97 -2.38 -15.87 14.11
C PRO A 97 -1.23 -14.91 14.48
N GLU A 98 -0.05 -15.06 13.87
CA GLU A 98 1.08 -14.17 14.14
C GLU A 98 0.80 -12.74 13.65
N LEU A 99 0.13 -12.59 12.51
CA LEU A 99 -0.24 -11.29 11.97
C LEU A 99 -1.34 -10.63 12.81
N VAL A 100 -2.27 -11.43 13.34
CA VAL A 100 -3.31 -10.92 14.25
C VAL A 100 -2.69 -10.40 15.53
N ALA A 101 -1.77 -11.16 16.15
CA ALA A 101 -1.05 -10.72 17.34
C ALA A 101 -0.23 -9.44 17.10
N ARG A 102 0.41 -9.30 15.92
CA ARG A 102 1.11 -8.06 15.55
C ARG A 102 0.14 -6.89 15.38
N LEU A 103 -1.01 -7.10 14.75
CA LEU A 103 -2.02 -6.07 14.59
C LEU A 103 -2.59 -5.62 15.93
N GLU A 104 -2.82 -6.54 16.87
CA GLU A 104 -3.26 -6.20 18.23
C GLU A 104 -2.22 -5.36 18.96
N LYS A 105 -0.94 -5.72 18.86
CA LYS A 105 0.17 -4.91 19.41
C LYS A 105 0.18 -3.49 18.82
N ILE A 106 0.08 -3.36 17.50
CA ILE A 106 0.06 -2.06 16.82
C ILE A 106 -1.17 -1.24 17.23
N LYS A 107 -2.34 -1.87 17.37
CA LYS A 107 -3.56 -1.20 17.83
C LYS A 107 -3.41 -0.66 19.25
N ILE A 108 -2.83 -1.46 20.15
CA ILE A 108 -2.56 -1.02 21.53
C ILE A 108 -1.58 0.15 21.53
N GLN A 109 -0.52 0.08 20.73
CA GLN A 109 0.47 1.17 20.61
C GLN A 109 -0.17 2.48 20.12
N LEU A 110 -0.96 2.42 19.04
CA LEU A 110 -1.66 3.59 18.51
C LEU A 110 -2.68 4.15 19.49
N ALA A 111 -3.41 3.28 20.20
CA ALA A 111 -4.36 3.72 21.22
C ALA A 111 -3.64 4.42 22.40
N ASN A 112 -2.48 3.91 22.82
CA ASN A 112 -1.68 4.54 23.86
C ASN A 112 -1.10 5.88 23.39
N GLU A 113 -0.58 5.96 22.16
CA GLU A 113 -0.06 7.21 21.60
C GLU A 113 -1.15 8.29 21.51
N GLU A 114 -2.36 7.90 21.08
CA GLU A 114 -3.49 8.82 21.01
C GLU A 114 -3.98 9.22 22.41
N TYR A 115 -3.99 8.28 23.37
CA TYR A 115 -4.28 8.59 24.78
C TYR A 115 -3.30 9.61 25.36
N GLU A 116 -1.99 9.41 25.16
CA GLU A 116 -0.95 10.35 25.58
C GLU A 116 -1.11 11.72 24.90
N ARG A 117 -1.43 11.75 23.60
CA ARG A 117 -1.71 12.99 22.88
C ARG A 117 -2.87 13.76 23.50
N ILE A 118 -3.99 13.08 23.78
CA ILE A 118 -5.21 13.70 24.33
C ILE A 118 -4.97 14.17 25.77
N THR A 119 -4.26 13.38 26.58
CA THR A 119 -4.02 13.67 28.00
C THR A 119 -2.82 14.58 28.27
N ARG A 120 -2.03 14.90 27.23
CA ARG A 120 -0.83 15.74 27.30
C ARG A 120 -1.03 17.07 28.04
N ASN A 121 -2.21 17.68 27.90
CA ASN A 121 -2.51 18.99 28.49
C ASN A 121 -3.00 18.91 29.94
N VAL A 122 -3.40 17.72 30.40
CA VAL A 122 -3.87 17.49 31.77
C VAL A 122 -2.69 17.16 32.69
N THR A 123 -1.69 16.45 32.18
CA THR A 123 -0.48 16.07 32.92
C THR A 123 0.64 17.10 32.75
N CYS A 124 0.46 18.31 33.29
CA CYS A 124 1.51 19.35 33.29
C CYS A 124 2.79 18.97 34.04
N GLN A 125 2.80 17.85 34.80
CA GLN A 125 3.97 17.39 35.54
C GLN A 125 4.98 16.57 34.70
N ASN A 126 4.60 16.03 33.54
CA ASN A 126 5.50 15.20 32.72
C ASN A 126 6.28 15.99 31.64
N SER A 127 5.95 17.28 31.46
CA SER A 127 6.60 18.20 30.51
C SER A 127 8.07 18.46 30.79
N ARG A 128 8.61 18.02 31.93
CA ARG A 128 10.05 18.08 32.22
C ARG A 128 10.86 16.90 31.64
N HIS A 129 10.23 15.81 31.18
CA HIS A 129 10.93 14.62 30.69
C HIS A 129 10.55 14.18 29.25
N GLY A 130 9.42 14.65 28.70
CA GLY A 130 8.89 14.19 27.41
C GLY A 130 9.28 15.00 26.16
N GLY A 131 10.25 15.91 26.24
CA GLY A 131 10.68 16.74 25.10
C GLY A 131 11.57 15.99 24.09
N THR A 132 12.05 14.80 24.41
CA THR A 132 13.20 14.20 23.72
C THR A 132 12.92 13.72 22.32
N LEU A 133 11.74 13.20 21.93
CA LEU A 133 11.61 12.59 20.58
C LEU A 133 11.48 13.60 19.44
N SER A 134 10.74 14.70 19.66
CA SER A 134 10.63 15.80 18.67
C SER A 134 11.92 16.62 18.64
N ASP A 135 12.55 16.81 19.80
CA ASP A 135 13.85 17.47 19.90
C ASP A 135 14.97 16.60 19.32
N LEU A 136 14.95 15.27 19.53
CA LEU A 136 15.87 14.32 18.91
C LEU A 136 15.72 14.32 17.39
N GLY A 137 14.51 14.35 16.85
CA GLY A 137 14.30 14.42 15.38
C GLY A 137 14.87 15.70 14.75
N LYS A 138 14.79 16.83 15.46
CA LYS A 138 15.45 18.08 15.05
C LYS A 138 16.96 18.02 15.28
N GLN A 139 17.39 17.41 16.39
CA GLN A 139 18.78 17.26 16.79
C GLN A 139 19.53 16.30 15.86
N VAL A 140 18.95 15.18 15.39
CA VAL A 140 19.61 14.35 14.37
C VAL A 140 19.72 15.05 13.02
N ARG A 141 18.87 16.03 12.72
CA ARG A 141 19.00 16.82 11.49
C ARG A 141 20.11 17.87 11.62
N SER A 142 20.19 18.58 12.74
CA SER A 142 21.25 19.56 13.00
C SER A 142 22.62 18.90 13.27
N VAL A 143 22.66 17.77 13.98
CA VAL A 143 23.88 17.01 14.26
C VAL A 143 24.47 16.42 12.98
N LYS A 144 23.65 15.97 12.03
CA LYS A 144 24.17 15.46 10.74
C LYS A 144 24.96 16.52 9.99
N ALA A 145 24.44 17.75 9.90
CA ALA A 145 25.15 18.85 9.24
C ALA A 145 26.45 19.20 9.98
N LEU A 146 26.39 19.36 11.31
CA LEU A 146 27.57 19.67 12.12
C LEU A 146 28.66 18.60 12.01
N VAL A 147 28.29 17.31 12.04
CA VAL A 147 29.23 16.19 11.90
C VAL A 147 29.91 16.20 10.53
N ILE A 148 29.17 16.48 9.46
CA ILE A 148 29.73 16.57 8.11
C ILE A 148 30.74 17.73 8.02
N THR A 149 30.43 18.88 8.60
CA THR A 149 31.33 20.05 8.61
C THR A 149 32.60 19.80 9.40
N ILE A 150 32.50 19.21 10.60
CA ILE A 150 33.68 18.85 11.41
C ILE A 150 34.54 17.80 10.68
N PHE A 151 33.90 16.83 10.04
CA PHE A 151 34.63 15.81 9.26
C PHE A 151 35.38 16.44 8.10
N ASN A 152 34.74 17.36 7.35
CA ASN A 152 35.39 18.07 6.25
C ASN A 152 36.61 18.87 6.75
N PHE A 153 36.48 19.58 7.87
CA PHE A 153 37.59 20.30 8.51
C PHE A 153 38.78 19.39 8.88
N ILE A 154 38.51 18.21 9.47
CA ILE A 154 39.58 17.28 9.83
C ILE A 154 40.27 16.76 8.57
N VAL A 155 39.49 16.41 7.54
CA VAL A 155 40.04 15.89 6.27
C VAL A 155 40.91 16.94 5.58
N THR A 156 40.50 18.21 5.54
CA THR A 156 41.26 19.29 4.91
C THR A 156 42.57 19.59 5.65
N VAL A 157 42.54 19.66 6.98
CA VAL A 157 43.76 19.86 7.80
C VAL A 157 44.74 18.70 7.66
N VAL A 158 44.25 17.45 7.71
CA VAL A 158 45.10 16.25 7.54
C VAL A 158 45.66 16.19 6.12
N ALA A 159 44.85 16.47 5.10
CA ALA A 159 45.30 16.50 3.71
C ALA A 159 46.38 17.57 3.50
N ALA A 160 46.20 18.77 4.05
CA ALA A 160 47.19 19.85 3.98
C ALA A 160 48.50 19.46 4.67
N PHE A 161 48.43 18.82 5.83
CA PHE A 161 49.59 18.32 6.56
C PHE A 161 50.36 17.26 5.73
N VAL A 162 49.66 16.23 5.24
CA VAL A 162 50.29 15.15 4.46
C VAL A 162 50.86 15.69 3.14
N CYS A 163 50.12 16.55 2.45
CA CYS A 163 50.56 17.18 1.20
C CYS A 163 51.83 18.01 1.41
N THR A 164 51.88 18.82 2.47
CA THR A 164 53.05 19.65 2.77
C THR A 164 54.22 18.80 3.25
N TYR A 165 53.97 17.75 4.04
CA TYR A 165 55.02 16.85 4.49
C TYR A 165 55.69 16.12 3.31
N LEU A 166 54.89 15.56 2.39
CA LEU A 166 55.39 14.91 1.17
C LEU A 166 56.07 15.91 0.23
N GLY A 167 55.51 17.12 0.07
CA GLY A 167 56.10 18.17 -0.76
C GLY A 167 57.43 18.69 -0.19
N SER A 168 57.52 18.79 1.14
CA SER A 168 58.72 19.26 1.85
C SER A 168 59.90 18.29 1.73
N GLN A 169 59.65 17.00 1.46
CA GLN A 169 60.73 16.04 1.17
C GLN A 169 61.60 16.43 -0.03
N TYR A 170 61.07 17.23 -0.96
CA TYR A 170 61.82 17.71 -2.12
C TYR A 170 62.64 18.98 -1.85
N ILE A 171 62.34 19.71 -0.77
CA ILE A 171 62.96 20.99 -0.45
C ILE A 171 63.93 20.87 0.74
N PHE A 172 63.57 20.08 1.75
CA PHE A 172 64.34 19.93 2.99
C PHE A 172 64.76 18.47 3.21
N THR A 173 66.04 18.25 3.55
CA THR A 173 66.60 16.90 3.81
C THR A 173 66.39 16.41 5.25
N GLU A 174 66.16 17.33 6.19
CA GLU A 174 66.05 17.02 7.62
C GLU A 174 64.60 16.77 8.04
N MET A 175 64.32 15.59 8.62
CA MET A 175 62.97 15.16 9.02
C MET A 175 62.28 16.15 9.98
N ALA A 176 63.04 16.76 10.89
CA ALA A 176 62.51 17.74 11.84
C ALA A 176 61.99 19.01 11.14
N SER A 177 62.70 19.49 10.12
CA SER A 177 62.31 20.67 9.35
C SER A 177 61.09 20.41 8.46
N GLN A 178 60.94 19.20 7.94
CA GLN A 178 59.79 18.79 7.15
C GLN A 178 58.50 18.78 7.98
N VAL A 179 58.56 18.19 9.18
CA VAL A 179 57.42 18.18 10.11
C VAL A 179 57.07 19.60 10.53
N LEU A 180 58.07 20.43 10.86
CA LEU A 180 57.84 21.82 11.25
C LEU A 180 57.13 22.61 10.15
N ALA A 181 57.60 22.51 8.90
CA ALA A 181 56.97 23.15 7.75
C ALA A 181 55.52 22.67 7.53
N ALA A 182 55.28 21.36 7.64
CA ALA A 182 53.96 20.78 7.50
C ALA A 182 52.98 21.26 8.58
N VAL A 183 53.44 21.37 9.83
CA VAL A 183 52.63 21.91 10.94
C VAL A 183 52.30 23.38 10.74
N ILE A 184 53.27 24.19 10.27
CA ILE A 184 53.03 25.61 10.00
C ILE A 184 51.95 25.77 8.92
N VAL A 185 52.07 25.08 7.79
CA VAL A 185 51.07 25.18 6.70
C VAL A 185 49.71 24.63 7.15
N ALA A 186 49.68 23.48 7.83
CA ALA A 186 48.43 22.92 8.35
C ALA A 186 47.74 23.86 9.35
N SER A 187 48.48 24.60 10.16
CA SER A 187 47.90 25.57 11.11
C SER A 187 47.28 26.77 10.40
N VAL A 188 47.92 27.30 9.35
CA VAL A 188 47.35 28.39 8.53
C VAL A 188 46.07 27.93 7.81
N VAL A 189 46.09 26.74 7.21
CA VAL A 189 44.91 26.16 6.54
C VAL A 189 43.78 25.91 7.55
N GLY A 190 44.10 25.36 8.72
CA GLY A 190 43.14 25.13 9.79
C GLY A 190 42.48 26.43 10.27
N LEU A 191 43.24 27.52 10.42
CA LEU A 191 42.68 28.83 10.77
C LEU A 191 41.77 29.38 9.66
N ALA A 192 42.13 29.20 8.39
CA ALA A 192 41.32 29.62 7.26
C ALA A 192 39.99 28.85 7.19
N GLU A 193 40.02 27.53 7.34
CA GLU A 193 38.81 26.69 7.37
C GLU A 193 37.94 26.99 8.59
N LEU A 194 38.55 27.19 9.77
CA LEU A 194 37.83 27.58 10.99
C LEU A 194 37.10 28.91 10.81
N TYR A 195 37.75 29.90 10.18
CA TYR A 195 37.13 31.19 9.88
C TYR A 195 35.94 31.03 8.93
N VAL A 196 36.08 30.23 7.87
CA VAL A 196 34.99 29.94 6.93
C VAL A 196 33.82 29.24 7.63
N MET A 197 34.11 28.26 8.49
CA MET A 197 33.08 27.55 9.27
C MET A 197 32.31 28.49 10.20
N VAL A 198 33.02 29.33 10.97
CA VAL A 198 32.37 30.30 11.88
C VAL A 198 31.49 31.27 11.08
N ARG A 199 31.99 31.78 9.95
CA ARG A 199 31.22 32.70 9.10
C ARG A 199 30.01 32.02 8.45
N ALA A 200 30.12 30.75 8.06
CA ALA A 200 28.99 29.99 7.52
C ALA A 200 27.91 29.78 8.58
N MET A 201 28.30 29.50 9.83
CA MET A 201 27.37 29.37 10.96
C MET A 201 26.70 30.71 11.33
N GLU A 202 27.44 31.83 11.28
CA GLU A 202 26.86 33.17 11.50
C GLU A 202 25.91 33.57 10.36
N GLY A 203 26.22 33.18 9.12
CA GLY A 203 25.38 33.43 7.95
C GLY A 203 24.02 32.70 8.01
N GLU A 204 23.99 31.46 8.49
CA GLU A 204 22.73 30.73 8.70
C GLU A 204 21.86 31.34 9.83
N LEU A 205 22.46 32.09 10.77
CA LEU A 205 21.72 32.84 11.79
C LEU A 205 21.17 34.20 11.30
N GLY A 206 21.65 34.72 10.16
CA GLY A 206 21.24 36.01 9.62
C GLY A 206 20.02 35.97 8.68
N GLU A 207 19.54 34.78 8.32
CA GLU A 207 18.35 34.58 7.46
C GLU A 207 17.11 34.03 8.22
N LEU A 208 17.12 34.10 9.55
CA LEU A 208 15.95 33.79 10.41
C LEU A 208 15.42 35.06 11.10
#